data_AF-A0A5B8M3I1-F1
#
_entry.id   AF-A0A5B8M3I1-F1
#
_cell.length_a   1.000
_cell.length_b   1.000
_cell.length_c   1.000
_cell.angle_alpha   90.00
_cell.angle_beta   90.00
_cell.angle_gamma   90.00
#
_symmetry.space_group_name_H-M   'P 1'
#
loop_
_entity.id
_entity.type
_entity.pdbx_description
1 polymer ?
#
loop_
_entity_poly.entity_id
_entity_poly.type
_entity_poly.pdbx_seq_one_letter_code
_entity_poly.pdbx_strand_id
1 'polypeptide(L)' 'MSAETAWDDRAQRDADVELMRELLEQTAEAHGRYEKAELGGVYDEQWPAWYAADLVRRLRERGVELNRSAR' A
#
# COMPACT_ATOMS: atom_id res chain seq x y z
N MET A 1 11.18 29.49 7.89
CA MET A 1 10.98 28.03 8.04
C MET A 1 12.09 27.54 8.95
N SER A 2 11.77 27.08 10.16
CA SER A 2 12.76 26.63 11.15
C SER A 2 13.27 25.23 10.81
N ALA A 3 14.48 24.90 11.26
CA ALA A 3 15.12 23.61 11.04
C ALA A 3 14.31 22.41 11.57
N GLU A 4 13.49 22.61 12.61
CA GLU A 4 12.61 21.58 13.19
C GLU A 4 11.57 21.07 12.19
N THR A 5 10.88 21.96 11.45
CA THR A 5 9.86 21.57 10.45
C THR A 5 10.44 20.70 9.33
N ALA A 6 11.69 20.95 8.92
CA ALA A 6 12.32 20.19 7.83
C ALA A 6 12.72 18.76 8.25
N TRP A 7 12.96 18.52 9.55
CA TRP A 7 13.31 17.20 10.08
C TRP A 7 12.05 16.35 10.27
N ASP A 8 10.97 16.96 10.75
CA ASP A 8 9.65 16.33 10.85
C ASP A 8 9.15 15.88 9.46
N ASP A 9 9.32 16.71 8.42
CA ASP A 9 8.96 16.36 7.04
C ASP A 9 9.75 15.16 6.49
N ARG A 10 11.03 15.00 6.87
CA ARG A 10 11.84 13.85 6.44
C ARG A 10 11.43 12.60 7.20
N ALA A 11 11.35 12.68 8.53
CA ALA A 11 10.97 11.55 9.37
C ALA A 11 9.58 11.01 8.98
N GLN A 12 8.63 11.90 8.69
CA GLN A 12 7.31 11.51 8.21
C GLN A 12 7.39 10.80 6.85
N ARG A 13 8.16 11.33 5.89
CA ARG A 13 8.35 10.66 4.59
C ARG A 13 8.97 9.29 4.72
N ASP A 14 9.97 9.13 5.58
CA ASP A 14 10.63 7.85 5.81
C ASP A 14 9.64 6.84 6.43
N ALA A 15 8.80 7.30 7.38
CA ALA A 15 7.73 6.49 7.94
C ALA A 15 6.67 6.09 6.90
N ASP A 16 6.29 7.01 6.00
CA ASP A 16 5.34 6.72 4.92
C ASP A 16 5.90 5.71 3.92
N VAL A 17 7.20 5.82 3.57
CA VAL A 17 7.89 4.86 2.70
C VAL A 17 7.90 3.47 3.34
N GLU A 18 8.22 3.39 4.63
CA GLU A 18 8.26 2.12 5.36
C GLU A 18 6.87 1.49 5.45
N LEU A 19 5.84 2.28 5.78
CA LEU A 19 4.46 1.81 5.78
C LEU A 19 4.06 1.26 4.40
N MET A 20 4.38 1.99 3.33
CA MET A 20 4.07 1.54 1.98
C MET A 20 4.80 0.25 1.62
N ARG A 21 6.08 0.10 2.00
CA ARG A 21 6.84 -1.14 1.81
C ARG A 21 6.15 -2.33 2.49
N GLU A 22 5.82 -2.20 3.77
CA GLU A 22 5.12 -3.25 4.52
C GLU A 22 3.79 -3.65 3.86
N LEU A 23 3.00 -2.66 3.44
CA LEU A 23 1.70 -2.92 2.82
C LEU A 23 1.85 -3.57 1.44
N LEU A 24 2.86 -3.20 0.66
CA LEU A 24 3.15 -3.82 -0.63
C LEU A 24 3.56 -5.29 -0.47
N GLU A 25 4.41 -5.61 0.52
CA GLU A 25 4.80 -6.99 0.83
C GLU A 25 3.61 -7.84 1.25
N GLN A 26 2.78 -7.34 2.18
CA GLN A 26 1.59 -8.06 2.64
C GLN A 26 0.56 -8.27 1.52
N THR A 27 0.44 -7.31 0.60
CA THR A 27 -0.47 -7.41 -0.54
C THR A 27 0.03 -8.45 -1.55
N ALA A 28 1.35 -8.52 -1.80
CA ALA A 28 1.96 -9.52 -2.67
C ALA A 28 1.68 -10.93 -2.14
N GLU A 29 1.88 -11.15 -0.84
CA GLU A 29 1.60 -12.43 -0.21
C GLU A 29 0.12 -12.80 -0.25
N ALA A 30 -0.77 -11.82 -0.05
CA ALA A 30 -2.21 -12.04 -0.12
C ALA A 30 -2.67 -12.40 -1.54
N HIS A 31 -2.13 -11.71 -2.55
CA HIS A 31 -2.43 -12.01 -3.95
C HIS A 31 -1.94 -13.41 -4.34
N GLY A 32 -0.72 -13.78 -3.92
CA GLY A 32 -0.19 -15.13 -4.16
C GLY A 32 -1.02 -16.24 -3.49
N ARG A 33 -1.69 -15.95 -2.38
CA ARG A 33 -2.68 -16.88 -1.78
C ARG A 33 -3.98 -16.91 -2.57
N TYR A 34 -4.49 -15.76 -2.99
CA TYR A 34 -5.70 -15.64 -3.82
C TYR A 34 -5.55 -16.39 -5.14
N GLU A 35 -4.43 -16.21 -5.85
CA GLU A 35 -4.18 -16.89 -7.12
C GLU A 35 -4.20 -18.42 -6.95
N LYS A 36 -3.56 -18.93 -5.90
CA LYS A 36 -3.53 -20.37 -5.62
C LYS A 36 -4.88 -20.92 -5.18
N ALA A 37 -5.58 -20.22 -4.28
CA ALA A 37 -6.79 -20.72 -3.63
C ALA A 37 -8.04 -20.50 -4.49
N GLU A 38 -8.17 -19.34 -5.11
CA GLU A 38 -9.38 -18.90 -5.80
C GLU A 38 -9.29 -19.08 -7.32
N LEU A 39 -8.08 -18.89 -7.90
CA LEU A 39 -7.85 -19.05 -9.34
C LEU A 39 -7.23 -20.40 -9.71
N GLY A 40 -7.03 -21.29 -8.73
CA GLY A 40 -6.43 -22.60 -8.95
C GLY A 40 -4.98 -22.56 -9.45
N GLY A 41 -4.25 -21.49 -9.12
CA GLY A 41 -2.88 -21.25 -9.58
C GLY A 41 -2.76 -20.70 -11.00
N VAL A 42 -3.88 -20.30 -11.63
CA VAL A 42 -3.88 -19.60 -12.91
C VAL A 42 -3.55 -18.13 -12.69
N TYR A 43 -2.66 -17.58 -13.52
CA TYR A 43 -2.28 -16.17 -13.49
C TYR A 43 -3.50 -15.24 -13.51
N ASP A 44 -3.51 -14.28 -12.59
CA ASP A 44 -4.57 -13.27 -12.52
C ASP A 44 -4.34 -12.13 -13.52
N GLU A 45 -5.09 -12.10 -14.63
CA GLU A 45 -5.05 -10.97 -15.57
C GLU A 45 -5.58 -9.66 -14.96
N GLN A 46 -6.39 -9.74 -13.90
CA GLN A 46 -6.94 -8.60 -13.18
C GLN A 46 -6.11 -8.23 -11.94
N TRP A 47 -4.89 -8.79 -11.82
CA TRP A 47 -4.01 -8.53 -10.68
C TRP A 47 -3.87 -7.04 -10.33
N PRO A 48 -3.76 -6.06 -11.27
CA PRO A 48 -3.55 -4.67 -10.87
C PRO A 48 -4.74 -4.09 -10.12
N ALA A 49 -5.97 -4.46 -10.52
CA ALA A 49 -7.19 -3.99 -9.88
C ALA A 49 -7.36 -4.63 -8.50
N TRP A 50 -7.11 -5.94 -8.40
CA TRP A 50 -7.13 -6.67 -7.13
C TRP A 50 -6.12 -6.08 -6.14
N TYR A 51 -4.89 -5.85 -6.60
CA TYR A 51 -3.80 -5.34 -5.78
C TYR A 51 -4.10 -3.94 -5.24
N ALA A 52 -4.61 -3.05 -6.10
CA ALA A 52 -5.01 -1.71 -5.69
C ALA A 52 -6.14 -1.75 -4.65
N ALA A 53 -7.14 -2.62 -4.84
CA ALA A 53 -8.24 -2.77 -3.90
C ALA A 53 -7.77 -3.27 -2.52
N ASP A 54 -6.88 -4.27 -2.49
CA ASP A 54 -6.33 -4.80 -1.24
C ASP A 54 -5.46 -3.76 -0.51
N LEU A 55 -4.61 -3.03 -1.24
CA LEU A 55 -3.77 -1.98 -0.69
C LEU A 55 -4.60 -0.85 -0.07
N VAL A 56 -5.64 -0.38 -0.78
CA VAL A 56 -6.56 0.67 -0.28
C VAL A 56 -7.31 0.18 0.95
N ARG A 57 -7.77 -1.08 0.97
CA ARG A 57 -8.42 -1.67 2.14
C ARG A 57 -7.48 -1.64 3.36
N ARG A 58 -6.22 -2.05 3.20
CA ARG A 58 -5.25 -2.06 4.30
C ARG A 58 -4.87 -0.67 4.79
N LEU A 59 -4.74 0.30 3.89
CA LEU A 59 -4.52 1.70 4.26
C LEU A 59 -5.65 2.21 5.16
N ARG A 60 -6.91 1.93 4.78
CA ARG A 60 -8.09 2.28 5.59
C ARG A 60 -8.10 1.58 6.95
N GLU A 61 -7.73 0.30 7.01
CA GLU A 61 -7.61 -0.46 8.26
C GLU A 61 -6.53 0.11 9.20
N ARG A 62 -5.50 0.74 8.63
CA ARG A 62 -4.46 1.47 9.37
C ARG A 62 -4.83 2.93 9.68
N GLY A 63 -6.05 3.36 9.33
CA GLY A 63 -6.51 4.74 9.54
C GLY A 63 -5.85 5.77 8.61
N VAL A 64 -5.26 5.32 7.50
CA VAL A 64 -4.62 6.18 6.50
C VAL A 64 -5.58 6.42 5.35
N GLU A 65 -5.86 7.70 5.07
CA GLU A 65 -6.68 8.11 3.94
C GLU A 65 -5.81 8.50 2.74
N LEU A 66 -6.12 7.96 1.57
CA LEU A 66 -5.51 8.39 0.32
C LEU A 66 -6.16 9.69 -0.13
N ASN A 67 -5.40 10.79 -0.06
CA ASN A 67 -5.82 12.07 -0.63
C ASN A 67 -5.47 12.10 -2.13
N ARG A 68 -6.45 12.41 -2.98
CA ARG A 68 -6.17 12.76 -4.38
C ARG A 68 -5.65 14.19 -4.39
N SER A 69 -4.33 14.35 -4.47
CA SER A 69 -3.74 15.64 -4.80
C SER A 69 -4.29 16.07 -6.17
N ALA A 70 -5.06 17.16 -6.20
CA ALA A 70 -5.51 17.76 -7.46
C ALA A 70 -4.27 18.06 -8.32
N ARG A 71 -4.30 17.65 -9.59
CA ARG A 71 -3.28 18.01 -10.57
C ARG A 71 -3.38 19.50 -10.90
#